data_AF-A0A7S4R1F7-F1
#
_entry.id   AF-A0A7S4R1F7-F1
#
_cell.length_a   1.000
_cell.length_b   1.000
_cell.length_c   1.000
_cell.angle_alpha   90.00
_cell.angle_beta   90.00
_cell.angle_gamma   90.00
#
_symmetry.space_group_name_H-M   'P 1'
#
loop_
_entity.id
_entity.type
_entity.pdbx_description
1 polymer ?
#
loop_
_entity_poly.entity_id
_entity_poly.type
_entity_poly.pdbx_seq_one_letter_code
_entity_poly.pdbx_strand_id
1 'polypeptide(L)'
;MTRANLNSFIFSHLIHPPTYHSLISHIIEKDPKSPNLIVCGDFNGGPECGAVKYIEEGFISPDFIEDGEPVTSKLKESPLSLPLLDAMNVPEIQRKDKNPPPPTLVVPELISLLVEIDESLSEEDRKTAYENPCLSKDAKERLERIYRRYATFSSSSSEQQTTDDATTMNISDVERWLIDINGRVGRGSEFRNAAKEMGWVEPVDVEDEALSDGESKGGGGAKKEKARIVLPQDGILSLEGFVNVYESELREGKFWGIAHDLAVMGEALPDAGVFESRYDRMYCSASLHPFAVLDTVSTVPCPNKSEPSDHLPIAASFVPR
;
A
#
# COMPACT_ATOMS: atom_id res chain seq x y z
N MET A 1 -17.83 -39.02 -22.84
CA MET A 1 -17.72 -37.54 -22.76
C MET A 1 -18.88 -37.01 -21.94
N THR A 2 -18.71 -37.00 -20.63
CA THR A 2 -19.69 -36.51 -19.66
C THR A 2 -19.42 -35.03 -19.44
N ARG A 3 -20.40 -34.17 -19.73
CA ARG A 3 -20.34 -32.73 -19.44
C ARG A 3 -20.35 -32.54 -17.92
N ALA A 4 -19.25 -32.05 -17.35
CA ALA A 4 -19.24 -31.52 -16.01
C ALA A 4 -19.82 -30.09 -16.05
N ASN A 5 -21.01 -29.90 -15.48
CA ASN A 5 -21.51 -28.58 -15.12
C ASN A 5 -20.82 -28.15 -13.82
N LEU A 6 -19.67 -27.48 -13.93
CA LEU A 6 -19.11 -26.72 -12.82
C LEU A 6 -19.78 -25.34 -12.78
N ASN A 7 -20.72 -25.17 -11.85
CA ASN A 7 -21.06 -23.83 -11.37
C ASN A 7 -20.02 -23.46 -10.30
N SER A 8 -18.85 -23.00 -10.72
CA SER A 8 -17.84 -22.41 -9.83
C SER A 8 -17.92 -20.89 -9.94
N PHE A 9 -18.12 -20.20 -8.81
CA PHE A 9 -18.11 -18.75 -8.76
C PHE A 9 -16.71 -18.26 -8.39
N ILE A 10 -16.14 -17.40 -9.24
CA ILE A 10 -14.85 -16.74 -9.00
C ILE A 10 -15.16 -15.30 -8.59
N PHE A 11 -14.75 -14.91 -7.39
CA PHE A 11 -14.77 -13.50 -6.96
C PHE A 11 -13.34 -12.96 -7.06
N SER A 12 -13.12 -11.92 -7.88
CA SER A 12 -11.84 -11.20 -7.94
C SER A 12 -12.09 -9.68 -7.87
N HIS A 13 -12.21 -9.11 -6.68
CA HIS A 13 -12.23 -7.64 -6.47
C HIS A 13 -11.53 -7.30 -5.15
N LEU A 14 -10.76 -6.20 -5.14
CA LEU A 14 -10.12 -5.58 -3.97
C LEU A 14 -11.07 -5.55 -2.77
N ILE A 15 -10.67 -6.21 -1.68
CA ILE A 15 -11.55 -6.59 -0.58
C ILE A 15 -11.58 -5.48 0.48
N HIS A 16 -12.72 -4.78 0.60
CA HIS A 16 -13.05 -4.01 1.81
C HIS A 16 -14.04 -4.79 2.70
N PRO A 17 -13.78 -4.97 4.01
CA PRO A 17 -14.52 -5.86 4.90
C PRO A 17 -16.07 -5.71 4.97
N PRO A 18 -16.69 -4.51 4.88
CA PRO A 18 -18.13 -4.41 5.15
C PRO A 18 -19.05 -4.86 3.99
N THR A 19 -18.52 -5.21 2.81
CA THR A 19 -19.36 -5.58 1.65
C THR A 19 -19.74 -7.06 1.56
N TYR A 20 -19.09 -7.96 2.33
CA TYR A 20 -19.31 -9.41 2.24
C TYR A 20 -20.74 -9.84 2.64
N HIS A 21 -21.32 -9.21 3.67
CA HIS A 21 -22.65 -9.59 4.19
C HIS A 21 -23.79 -9.32 3.20
N SER A 22 -23.65 -8.31 2.33
CA SER A 22 -24.69 -7.94 1.36
C SER A 22 -24.72 -8.89 0.15
N LEU A 23 -23.55 -9.32 -0.33
CA LEU A 23 -23.42 -10.18 -1.52
C LEU A 23 -23.86 -11.62 -1.29
N ILE A 24 -23.65 -12.18 -0.10
CA ILE A 24 -24.07 -13.56 0.23
C ILE A 24 -25.60 -13.71 0.26
N SER A 25 -26.34 -12.63 0.53
CA SER A 25 -27.82 -12.70 0.64
C SER A 25 -28.54 -13.11 -0.65
N HIS A 26 -27.87 -13.08 -1.80
CA HIS A 26 -28.44 -13.41 -3.12
C HIS A 26 -27.98 -14.77 -3.68
N ILE A 27 -27.07 -15.48 -3.01
CA ILE A 27 -26.56 -16.76 -3.48
C ILE A 27 -27.41 -17.88 -2.87
N ILE A 28 -28.16 -18.59 -3.72
CA ILE A 28 -28.94 -19.76 -3.30
C ILE A 28 -28.00 -20.97 -3.28
N GLU A 29 -27.32 -21.18 -2.16
CA GLU A 29 -26.55 -22.39 -1.92
C GLU A 29 -27.42 -23.50 -1.30
N LYS A 30 -27.19 -24.75 -1.74
CA LYS A 30 -27.93 -25.91 -1.19
C LYS A 30 -27.59 -26.14 0.28
N ASP A 31 -26.33 -25.91 0.64
CA ASP A 31 -25.85 -25.91 2.01
C ASP A 31 -25.07 -24.60 2.25
N PRO A 32 -25.71 -23.57 2.83
CA PRO A 32 -25.05 -22.29 3.06
C PRO A 32 -23.93 -22.35 4.09
N LYS A 33 -23.82 -23.44 4.88
CA LYS A 33 -22.73 -23.62 5.85
C LYS A 33 -21.51 -24.30 5.22
N SER A 34 -21.69 -24.99 4.10
CA SER A 34 -20.65 -25.70 3.35
C SER A 34 -20.75 -25.42 1.83
N PRO A 35 -20.67 -24.15 1.41
CA PRO A 35 -20.82 -23.78 0.01
C PRO A 35 -19.63 -24.26 -0.83
N ASN A 36 -19.80 -24.48 -2.14
CA ASN A 36 -18.66 -24.66 -3.05
C ASN A 36 -18.02 -23.31 -3.35
N LEU A 37 -17.14 -22.86 -2.44
CA LEU A 37 -16.60 -21.50 -2.43
C LEU A 37 -15.10 -21.51 -2.72
N ILE A 38 -14.70 -20.64 -3.63
CA ILE A 38 -13.30 -20.28 -3.89
C ILE A 38 -13.17 -18.78 -3.67
N VAL A 39 -12.15 -18.37 -2.92
CA VAL A 39 -11.79 -16.96 -2.71
C VAL A 39 -10.37 -16.77 -3.20
N CYS A 40 -10.14 -15.84 -4.13
CA CYS A 40 -8.81 -15.58 -4.64
C CYS A 40 -8.57 -14.09 -4.85
N GLY A 41 -7.32 -13.69 -4.73
CA GLY A 41 -6.89 -12.33 -5.03
C GLY A 41 -5.68 -11.93 -4.19
N ASP A 42 -5.35 -10.67 -4.31
CA ASP A 42 -4.33 -10.00 -3.52
C ASP A 42 -4.88 -9.63 -2.14
N PHE A 43 -4.26 -10.18 -1.10
CA PHE A 43 -4.60 -9.89 0.29
C PHE A 43 -3.75 -8.77 0.90
N ASN A 44 -2.85 -8.15 0.12
CA ASN A 44 -1.98 -7.02 0.49
C ASN A 44 -1.17 -7.24 1.78
N GLY A 45 -0.89 -8.50 2.14
CA GLY A 45 -0.20 -8.81 3.38
C GLY A 45 0.21 -10.27 3.51
N GLY A 46 1.15 -10.52 4.42
CA GLY A 46 1.63 -11.85 4.77
C GLY A 46 0.65 -12.60 5.69
N PRO A 47 1.11 -13.69 6.33
CA PRO A 47 0.32 -14.43 7.34
C PRO A 47 -0.13 -13.57 8.52
N GLU A 48 0.54 -12.45 8.77
CA GLU A 48 0.22 -11.46 9.79
C GLU A 48 -0.97 -10.55 9.44
N CYS A 49 -1.51 -10.63 8.22
CA CYS A 49 -2.65 -9.80 7.81
C CYS A 49 -3.97 -10.30 8.41
N GLY A 50 -4.81 -9.37 8.89
CA GLY A 50 -6.09 -9.68 9.51
C GLY A 50 -7.07 -10.39 8.56
N ALA A 51 -7.01 -10.08 7.26
CA ALA A 51 -7.83 -10.75 6.26
C ALA A 51 -7.44 -12.23 6.10
N VAL A 52 -6.13 -12.52 6.05
CA VAL A 52 -5.60 -13.89 5.98
C VAL A 52 -6.01 -14.65 7.24
N LYS A 53 -5.80 -14.05 8.42
CA LYS A 53 -6.19 -14.64 9.70
C LYS A 53 -7.68 -14.95 9.78
N TYR A 54 -8.55 -14.02 9.39
CA TYR A 54 -9.99 -14.23 9.38
C TYR A 54 -10.42 -15.39 8.47
N ILE A 55 -9.76 -15.53 7.32
CA ILE A 55 -10.06 -16.59 6.35
C ILE A 55 -9.58 -17.96 6.83
N GLU A 56 -8.36 -18.03 7.35
CA GLU A 56 -7.69 -19.29 7.75
C GLU A 56 -8.08 -19.77 9.15
N GLU A 57 -8.37 -18.86 10.09
CA GLU A 57 -8.81 -19.20 11.45
C GLU A 57 -10.33 -19.15 11.59
N GLY A 58 -11.03 -18.49 10.66
CA GLY A 58 -12.48 -18.33 10.69
C GLY A 58 -12.96 -17.25 11.67
N PHE A 59 -12.07 -16.50 12.31
CA PHE A 59 -12.43 -15.36 13.15
C PHE A 59 -11.29 -14.35 13.27
N ILE A 60 -11.62 -13.13 13.69
CA ILE A 60 -10.66 -12.10 14.09
C ILE A 60 -11.18 -11.39 15.36
N SER A 61 -10.31 -11.28 16.36
CA SER A 61 -10.65 -10.77 17.68
C SER A 61 -10.23 -9.29 17.84
N PRO A 62 -10.83 -8.54 18.80
CA PRO A 62 -10.52 -7.11 18.96
C PRO A 62 -9.10 -6.78 19.44
N ASP A 63 -8.39 -7.78 19.98
CA ASP A 63 -7.00 -7.71 20.41
C ASP A 63 -6.01 -7.96 19.26
N PHE A 64 -6.50 -8.32 18.07
CA PHE A 64 -5.64 -8.43 16.90
C PHE A 64 -5.25 -7.04 16.36
N ILE A 65 -3.95 -6.78 16.35
CA ILE A 65 -3.35 -5.53 15.91
C ILE A 65 -2.67 -5.75 14.55
N GLU A 66 -2.99 -4.89 13.60
CA GLU A 66 -2.37 -4.81 12.27
C GLU A 66 -1.97 -3.34 12.06
N ASP A 67 -0.72 -3.10 11.66
CA ASP A 67 -0.18 -1.75 11.47
C ASP A 67 -0.35 -0.81 12.68
N GLY A 68 -0.23 -1.36 13.89
CA GLY A 68 -0.34 -0.62 15.14
C GLY A 68 -1.78 -0.31 15.58
N GLU A 69 -2.79 -0.67 14.79
CA GLU A 69 -4.20 -0.42 15.10
C GLU A 69 -5.02 -1.72 15.24
N PRO A 70 -6.06 -1.73 16.08
CA PRO A 70 -6.99 -2.86 16.14
C PRO A 70 -7.85 -2.94 14.88
N VAL A 71 -7.81 -4.09 14.20
CA VAL A 71 -8.55 -4.31 12.93
C VAL A 71 -10.07 -4.30 13.15
N THR A 72 -10.53 -4.67 14.35
CA THR A 72 -11.95 -4.70 14.67
C THR A 72 -12.23 -4.32 16.12
N SER A 73 -13.38 -3.70 16.38
CA SER A 73 -13.82 -3.38 17.75
C SER A 73 -14.59 -4.51 18.44
N LYS A 74 -14.95 -5.57 17.69
CA LYS A 74 -15.73 -6.72 18.19
C LYS A 74 -15.27 -7.99 17.50
N LEU A 75 -15.38 -9.13 18.18
CA LEU A 75 -15.15 -10.43 17.57
C LEU A 75 -15.95 -10.55 16.27
N LYS A 76 -15.25 -10.87 15.18
CA LYS A 76 -15.85 -11.19 13.88
C LYS A 76 -15.63 -12.66 13.62
N GLU A 77 -16.71 -13.40 13.45
CA GLU A 77 -16.68 -14.82 13.10
C GLU A 77 -17.10 -15.01 11.65
N SER A 78 -16.53 -16.00 10.99
CA SER A 78 -16.94 -16.47 9.68
C SER A 78 -18.30 -17.16 9.79
N PRO A 79 -19.23 -16.94 8.84
CA PRO A 79 -20.50 -17.66 8.83
C PRO A 79 -20.34 -19.13 8.39
N LEU A 80 -19.16 -19.53 7.93
CA LEU A 80 -18.88 -20.89 7.45
C LEU A 80 -18.67 -21.86 8.63
N SER A 81 -18.99 -23.14 8.43
CA SER A 81 -18.79 -24.14 9.49
C SER A 81 -17.31 -24.46 9.75
N LEU A 82 -16.46 -24.22 8.76
CA LEU A 82 -15.02 -24.42 8.83
C LEU A 82 -14.30 -23.24 8.14
N PRO A 83 -13.09 -22.87 8.59
CA PRO A 83 -12.26 -21.90 7.88
C PRO A 83 -11.96 -22.36 6.45
N LEU A 84 -11.56 -21.41 5.60
CA LEU A 84 -11.13 -21.77 4.25
C LEU A 84 -9.70 -22.30 4.27
N LEU A 85 -9.41 -23.19 3.34
CA LEU A 85 -8.11 -23.81 3.19
C LEU A 85 -7.35 -23.09 2.08
N ASP A 86 -6.13 -22.66 2.34
CA ASP A 86 -5.23 -22.17 1.30
C ASP A 86 -4.87 -23.33 0.36
N ALA A 87 -5.26 -23.20 -0.91
CA ALA A 87 -5.08 -24.22 -1.95
C ALA A 87 -3.62 -24.64 -2.11
N MET A 88 -2.67 -23.74 -1.79
CA MET A 88 -1.24 -24.01 -1.87
C MET A 88 -0.66 -24.72 -0.64
N ASN A 89 -1.41 -24.81 0.46
CA ASN A 89 -0.97 -25.39 1.74
C ASN A 89 -1.72 -26.68 2.12
N VAL A 90 -2.54 -27.23 1.21
CA VAL A 90 -3.27 -28.48 1.46
C VAL A 90 -2.30 -29.67 1.46
N PRO A 91 -2.26 -30.50 2.53
CA PRO A 91 -1.29 -31.61 2.66
C PRO A 91 -1.27 -32.62 1.51
N GLU A 92 -2.42 -32.83 0.87
CA GLU A 92 -2.60 -33.76 -0.24
C GLU A 92 -1.99 -33.25 -1.55
N ILE A 93 -1.80 -31.94 -1.69
CA ILE A 93 -1.01 -31.36 -2.78
C ILE A 93 0.46 -31.61 -2.46
N GLN A 94 0.96 -32.78 -2.87
CA GLN A 94 2.37 -33.14 -2.73
C GLN A 94 3.23 -32.25 -3.62
N ARG A 95 3.71 -31.13 -3.07
CA ARG A 95 4.90 -30.47 -3.61
C ARG A 95 6.07 -31.42 -3.46
N LYS A 96 6.73 -31.74 -4.58
CA LYS A 96 7.86 -32.68 -4.62
C LYS A 96 8.96 -32.33 -3.61
N ASP A 97 9.10 -31.05 -3.29
CA ASP A 97 10.25 -30.53 -2.57
C ASP A 97 9.94 -30.08 -1.14
N LYS A 98 8.70 -30.26 -0.63
CA LYS A 98 8.24 -29.70 0.68
C LYS A 98 8.52 -28.20 0.86
N ASN A 99 8.79 -27.48 -0.22
CA ASN A 99 9.04 -26.05 -0.18
C ASN A 99 7.75 -25.31 0.20
N PRO A 100 7.87 -24.16 0.90
CA PRO A 100 6.75 -23.27 1.11
C PRO A 100 6.15 -22.83 -0.24
N PRO A 101 4.89 -22.35 -0.27
CA PRO A 101 4.33 -21.73 -1.47
C PRO A 101 5.27 -20.66 -2.04
N PRO A 102 5.43 -20.60 -3.37
CA PRO A 102 6.28 -19.58 -3.99
C PRO A 102 5.74 -18.17 -3.73
N PRO A 103 6.61 -17.15 -3.77
CA PRO A 103 6.18 -15.75 -3.73
C PRO A 103 5.28 -15.43 -4.93
N THR A 104 4.38 -14.49 -4.72
CA THR A 104 3.48 -13.96 -5.75
C THR A 104 3.74 -12.50 -6.05
N LEU A 105 4.50 -11.80 -5.22
CA LEU A 105 5.09 -10.49 -5.53
C LEU A 105 6.61 -10.67 -5.61
N VAL A 106 7.19 -10.34 -6.76
CA VAL A 106 8.65 -10.39 -6.97
C VAL A 106 9.08 -9.07 -7.60
N VAL A 107 9.64 -8.18 -6.79
CA VAL A 107 9.90 -6.78 -7.15
C VAL A 107 11.32 -6.39 -6.74
N PRO A 108 11.87 -5.25 -7.20
CA PRO A 108 13.18 -4.82 -6.74
C PRO A 108 13.20 -4.63 -5.22
N GLU A 109 14.31 -4.99 -4.58
CA GLU A 109 14.52 -4.74 -3.15
C GLU A 109 14.76 -3.24 -2.90
N LEU A 110 13.70 -2.51 -2.55
CA LEU A 110 13.74 -1.05 -2.36
C LEU A 110 13.85 -0.64 -0.89
N ILE A 111 13.37 -1.49 0.02
CA ILE A 111 13.20 -1.15 1.43
C ILE A 111 14.56 -0.91 2.08
N SER A 112 15.49 -1.85 1.91
CA SER A 112 16.86 -1.72 2.43
C SER A 112 17.66 -0.55 1.83
N LEU A 113 17.27 -0.08 0.64
CA LEU A 113 17.90 1.08 -0.01
C LEU A 113 17.33 2.41 0.49
N LEU A 114 16.03 2.45 0.78
CA LEU A 114 15.31 3.67 1.13
C LEU A 114 15.21 3.89 2.63
N VAL A 115 15.19 2.85 3.46
CA VAL A 115 15.00 2.97 4.91
C VAL A 115 16.37 2.99 5.61
N GLU A 116 16.54 3.94 6.53
CA GLU A 116 17.69 3.97 7.43
C GLU A 116 17.58 2.81 8.43
N ILE A 117 18.46 1.82 8.28
CA ILE A 117 18.60 0.73 9.25
C ILE A 117 19.77 1.10 10.17
N ASP A 118 19.45 1.55 11.39
CA ASP A 118 20.48 1.74 12.41
C ASP A 118 20.92 0.37 12.95
N GLU A 119 22.06 -0.11 12.45
CA GLU A 119 22.63 -1.40 12.85
C GLU A 119 22.96 -1.47 14.35
N SER A 120 23.10 -0.32 15.03
CA SER A 120 23.37 -0.26 16.46
C SER A 120 22.14 -0.51 17.34
N LEU A 121 20.94 -0.46 16.76
CA LEU A 121 19.69 -0.74 17.45
C LEU A 121 19.51 -2.25 17.71
N SER A 122 18.79 -2.57 18.78
CA SER A 122 18.40 -3.95 19.11
C SER A 122 17.48 -4.54 18.03
N GLU A 123 17.34 -5.85 17.95
CA GLU A 123 16.41 -6.49 16.98
C GLU A 123 14.95 -6.06 17.22
N GLU A 124 14.55 -5.84 18.47
CA GLU A 124 13.24 -5.27 18.81
C GLU A 124 13.08 -3.83 18.27
N ASP A 125 14.10 -3.00 18.40
CA ASP A 125 14.09 -1.63 17.88
C ASP A 125 14.18 -1.60 16.35
N ARG A 126 14.81 -2.58 15.71
CA ARG A 126 14.78 -2.70 14.24
C ARG A 126 13.39 -3.02 13.70
N LYS A 127 12.51 -3.64 14.50
CA LYS A 127 11.10 -3.80 14.11
C LYS A 127 10.37 -2.46 14.09
N THR A 128 10.69 -1.55 15.02
CA THR A 128 10.08 -0.21 15.06
C THR A 128 10.60 0.71 13.94
N ALA A 129 11.74 0.39 13.32
CA ALA A 129 12.21 1.07 12.11
C ALA A 129 11.19 0.98 10.95
N TYR A 130 10.30 -0.01 10.95
CA TYR A 130 9.19 -0.11 9.99
C TYR A 130 7.93 0.64 10.45
N GLU A 131 7.77 0.87 11.75
CA GLU A 131 6.64 1.63 12.31
C GLU A 131 6.82 3.13 12.09
N ASN A 132 8.06 3.63 12.10
CA ASN A 132 8.39 5.01 11.78
C ASN A 132 9.63 5.09 10.88
N PRO A 133 9.48 4.75 9.59
CA PRO A 133 10.61 4.68 8.67
C PRO A 133 11.19 6.07 8.39
N CYS A 134 12.52 6.14 8.40
CA CYS A 134 13.29 7.32 8.02
C CYS A 134 14.05 7.03 6.73
N LEU A 135 14.24 8.04 5.88
CA LEU A 135 15.03 7.88 4.66
C LEU A 135 16.50 7.57 5.00
N SER A 136 17.07 6.60 4.30
CA SER A 136 18.49 6.24 4.37
C SER A 136 19.37 7.44 4.02
N LYS A 137 20.61 7.43 4.51
CA LYS A 137 21.58 8.47 4.20
C LYS A 137 21.81 8.65 2.70
N ASP A 138 21.94 7.55 1.95
CA ASP A 138 22.13 7.59 0.49
C ASP A 138 20.91 8.20 -0.21
N ALA A 139 19.69 7.85 0.22
CA ALA A 139 18.47 8.44 -0.32
C ALA A 139 18.39 9.95 -0.05
N LYS A 140 18.74 10.41 1.17
CA LYS A 140 18.81 11.83 1.52
C LYS A 140 19.84 12.59 0.68
N GLU A 141 21.04 12.03 0.48
CA GLU A 141 22.08 12.63 -0.38
C GLU A 141 21.65 12.73 -1.85
N ARG A 142 20.89 11.75 -2.38
CA ARG A 142 20.29 11.81 -3.72
C ARG A 142 19.26 12.92 -3.83
N LEU A 143 18.34 13.00 -2.87
CA LEU A 143 17.32 14.05 -2.81
C LEU A 143 17.94 15.44 -2.72
N GLU A 144 19.04 15.59 -1.98
CA GLU A 144 19.78 16.84 -1.93
C GLU A 144 20.35 17.25 -3.29
N ARG A 145 20.95 16.32 -4.04
CA ARG A 145 21.44 16.60 -5.41
C ARG A 145 20.31 16.95 -6.37
N ILE A 146 19.16 16.30 -6.24
CA ILE A 146 17.94 16.65 -6.98
C ILE A 146 17.51 18.07 -6.64
N TYR A 147 17.35 18.37 -5.36
CA TYR A 147 16.91 19.68 -4.88
C TYR A 147 17.80 20.80 -5.42
N ARG A 148 19.12 20.65 -5.34
CA ARG A 148 20.09 21.62 -5.84
C ARG A 148 19.98 21.87 -7.35
N ARG A 149 19.46 20.93 -8.14
CA ARG A 149 19.19 21.14 -9.58
C ARG A 149 17.93 21.95 -9.83
N TYR A 150 16.94 21.86 -8.94
CA TYR A 150 15.68 22.59 -9.06
C TYR A 150 15.70 23.96 -8.39
N ALA A 151 16.40 24.13 -7.28
CA ALA A 151 16.43 25.36 -6.50
C ALA A 151 17.16 26.48 -7.27
N THR A 152 16.42 27.47 -7.76
CA THR A 152 17.00 28.60 -8.51
C THR A 152 16.96 29.92 -7.74
N PHE A 153 16.23 29.98 -6.63
CA PHE A 153 16.06 31.21 -5.86
C PHE A 153 17.18 31.37 -4.83
N SER A 154 17.94 32.47 -4.92
CA SER A 154 18.92 32.86 -3.90
C SER A 154 18.38 34.06 -3.12
N SER A 155 18.30 33.94 -1.79
CA SER A 155 17.87 35.03 -0.92
C SER A 155 18.99 36.06 -0.82
N SER A 156 18.93 37.11 -1.65
CA SER A 156 19.96 38.15 -1.74
C SER A 156 20.04 39.10 -0.53
N SER A 157 19.48 38.72 0.63
CA SER A 157 19.27 39.60 1.78
C SER A 157 20.31 39.50 2.90
N SER A 158 21.31 38.63 2.79
CA SER A 158 22.37 38.49 3.80
C SER A 158 23.73 38.96 3.29
N GLU A 159 24.18 40.13 3.75
CA GLU A 159 25.52 40.72 3.50
C GLU A 159 26.70 39.92 4.08
N GLN A 160 26.48 38.70 4.58
CA GLN A 160 27.53 37.79 5.03
C GLN A 160 27.51 36.51 4.20
N GLN A 161 28.30 36.55 3.14
CA GLN A 161 28.54 35.50 2.17
C GLN A 161 29.32 34.34 2.82
N THR A 162 28.60 33.42 3.47
CA THR A 162 29.13 32.11 3.81
C THR A 162 28.95 31.17 2.63
N THR A 163 29.91 30.26 2.43
CA THR A 163 30.12 29.46 1.19
C THR A 163 29.05 28.43 0.84
N ASP A 164 27.93 28.38 1.56
CA ASP A 164 26.73 27.65 1.20
C ASP A 164 25.61 28.66 0.97
N ASP A 165 25.55 29.24 -0.22
CA ASP A 165 24.37 30.01 -0.64
C ASP A 165 23.18 29.06 -0.59
N ALA A 166 22.35 29.21 0.45
CA ALA A 166 21.17 28.38 0.69
C ALA A 166 20.11 28.68 -0.39
N THR A 167 20.29 28.10 -1.57
CA THR A 167 19.31 28.17 -2.65
C THR A 167 18.03 27.49 -2.22
N THR A 168 16.90 28.13 -2.51
CA THR A 168 15.56 27.58 -2.22
C THR A 168 14.74 27.38 -3.48
N MET A 169 13.71 26.53 -3.38
CA MET A 169 12.74 26.32 -4.45
C MET A 169 11.55 27.27 -4.24
N ASN A 170 11.35 28.19 -5.19
CA ASN A 170 10.12 28.98 -5.26
C ASN A 170 8.99 28.16 -5.92
N ILE A 171 7.80 28.75 -6.04
CA ILE A 171 6.64 28.09 -6.67
C ILE A 171 6.94 27.53 -8.07
N SER A 172 7.67 28.26 -8.91
CA SER A 172 8.01 27.81 -10.28
C SER A 172 8.97 26.63 -10.28
N ASP A 173 9.92 26.60 -9.35
CA ASP A 173 10.84 25.47 -9.17
C ASP A 173 10.09 24.20 -8.73
N VAL A 174 9.16 24.34 -7.78
CA VAL A 174 8.31 23.25 -7.26
C VAL A 174 7.38 22.74 -8.36
N GLU A 175 6.73 23.62 -9.12
CA GLU A 175 5.87 23.22 -10.25
C GLU A 175 6.64 22.44 -11.31
N ARG A 176 7.87 22.87 -11.65
CA ARG A 176 8.72 22.15 -12.59
C ARG A 176 9.05 20.74 -12.09
N TRP A 177 9.50 20.61 -10.84
CA TRP A 177 9.75 19.31 -10.21
C TRP A 177 8.51 18.41 -10.26
N LEU A 178 7.35 18.93 -9.83
CA LEU A 178 6.11 18.15 -9.82
C LEU A 178 5.64 17.76 -11.22
N ILE A 179 5.85 18.60 -12.23
CA ILE A 179 5.58 18.25 -13.63
C ILE A 179 6.49 17.11 -14.09
N ASP A 180 7.77 17.14 -13.72
CA ASP A 180 8.71 16.10 -14.14
C ASP A 180 8.31 14.72 -13.58
N ILE A 181 7.91 14.64 -12.30
CA ILE A 181 7.51 13.36 -11.67
C ILE A 181 6.06 12.93 -11.98
N ASN A 182 5.10 13.86 -12.03
CA ASN A 182 3.66 13.54 -12.16
C ASN A 182 3.07 13.83 -13.55
N GLY A 183 3.84 14.45 -14.44
CA GLY A 183 3.39 14.96 -15.74
C GLY A 183 2.49 16.20 -15.68
N ARG A 184 2.06 16.63 -14.48
CA ARG A 184 1.24 17.83 -14.23
C ARG A 184 1.22 18.22 -12.75
N VAL A 185 0.97 19.51 -12.48
CA VAL A 185 0.77 20.06 -11.12
C VAL A 185 -0.62 19.69 -10.56
N GLY A 186 -0.72 19.56 -9.24
CA GLY A 186 -2.00 19.38 -8.54
C GLY A 186 -2.47 17.94 -8.40
N ARG A 187 -1.58 16.97 -8.59
CA ARG A 187 -1.82 15.53 -8.40
C ARG A 187 -0.80 14.98 -7.41
N GLY A 188 -1.17 13.89 -6.74
CA GLY A 188 -0.25 13.18 -5.86
C GLY A 188 -0.27 13.73 -4.44
N SER A 189 0.23 12.93 -3.52
CA SER A 189 0.49 13.33 -2.13
C SER A 189 1.72 14.22 -2.03
N GLU A 190 2.68 14.08 -2.96
CA GLU A 190 3.87 14.90 -3.10
C GLU A 190 3.49 16.37 -3.28
N PHE A 191 2.51 16.67 -4.14
CA PHE A 191 1.95 18.03 -4.29
C PHE A 191 1.33 18.54 -2.98
N ARG A 192 0.58 17.70 -2.27
CA ARG A 192 -0.11 18.12 -1.03
C ARG A 192 0.89 18.37 0.10
N ASN A 193 1.87 17.51 0.23
CA ASN A 193 2.93 17.60 1.23
C ASN A 193 3.82 18.80 0.91
N ALA A 194 4.20 19.02 -0.36
CA ALA A 194 4.94 20.21 -0.77
C ALA A 194 4.16 21.50 -0.47
N ALA A 195 2.85 21.55 -0.75
CA ALA A 195 2.03 22.71 -0.42
C ALA A 195 2.05 23.02 1.08
N LYS A 196 1.94 22.00 1.94
CA LYS A 196 2.01 22.14 3.40
C LYS A 196 3.38 22.65 3.86
N GLU A 197 4.47 22.07 3.36
CA GLU A 197 5.84 22.51 3.65
C GLU A 197 6.12 23.94 3.17
N MET A 198 5.42 24.38 2.12
CA MET A 198 5.43 25.77 1.62
C MET A 198 4.52 26.73 2.40
N GLY A 199 3.85 26.27 3.46
CA GLY A 199 3.01 27.09 4.34
C GLY A 199 1.51 27.09 4.00
N TRP A 200 1.02 26.16 3.17
CA TRP A 200 -0.42 25.99 3.00
C TRP A 200 -1.05 25.46 4.29
N VAL A 201 -2.04 26.18 4.81
CA VAL A 201 -2.81 25.79 6.00
C VAL A 201 -4.22 25.43 5.57
N GLU A 202 -4.73 24.30 6.08
CA GLU A 202 -6.12 23.93 5.84
C GLU A 202 -7.03 24.99 6.45
N PRO A 203 -7.95 25.60 5.66
CA PRO A 203 -8.88 26.57 6.20
C PRO A 203 -9.64 25.91 7.35
N VAL A 204 -9.53 26.48 8.55
CA VAL A 204 -10.35 26.05 9.67
C VAL A 204 -11.78 26.27 9.22
N ASP A 205 -12.54 25.19 9.13
CA ASP A 205 -13.99 25.27 9.01
C ASP A 205 -14.43 26.15 10.18
N VAL A 206 -14.74 27.41 9.89
CA VAL A 206 -15.41 28.28 10.86
C VAL A 206 -16.79 27.67 10.97
N GLU A 207 -16.89 26.65 11.83
CA GLU A 207 -18.16 26.08 12.21
C GLU A 207 -18.98 27.25 12.72
N ASP A 208 -20.15 27.45 12.11
CA ASP A 208 -21.11 28.44 12.54
C ASP A 208 -21.43 28.17 14.02
N GLU A 209 -20.68 28.81 14.93
CA GLU A 209 -20.97 28.85 16.37
C GLU A 209 -22.29 29.58 16.68
N ALA A 210 -23.03 29.98 15.66
CA ALA A 210 -24.34 30.59 15.79
C ALA A 210 -25.43 29.60 15.36
N LEU A 211 -26.15 29.08 16.36
CA LEU A 211 -27.51 28.51 16.32
C LEU A 211 -27.63 26.98 16.32
N SER A 212 -27.26 26.37 17.45
CA SER A 212 -27.85 25.10 17.89
C SER A 212 -28.83 25.35 19.03
N ASP A 213 -30.11 25.47 18.70
CA ASP A 213 -31.24 25.03 19.52
C ASP A 213 -32.42 24.73 18.57
N GLY A 214 -32.33 23.61 17.86
CA GLY A 214 -33.40 23.20 16.96
C GLY A 214 -33.16 21.82 16.35
N GLU A 215 -33.69 20.80 17.00
CA GLU A 215 -33.77 19.41 16.53
C GLU A 215 -34.27 19.33 15.08
N SER A 216 -33.35 19.29 14.11
CA SER A 216 -33.69 19.04 12.71
C SER A 216 -33.19 17.65 12.33
N LYS A 217 -34.04 16.66 12.62
CA LYS A 217 -33.89 15.29 12.11
C LYS A 217 -34.21 15.26 10.62
N GLY A 218 -33.19 15.00 9.81
CA GLY A 218 -33.36 14.50 8.45
C GLY A 218 -33.44 15.60 7.38
N GLY A 219 -32.29 16.08 6.92
CA GLY A 219 -32.19 16.88 5.71
C GLY A 219 -30.81 16.70 5.11
N GLY A 220 -30.73 16.33 3.83
CA GLY A 220 -29.49 16.02 3.12
C GLY A 220 -28.41 17.06 3.38
N GLY A 221 -27.40 16.67 4.17
CA GLY A 221 -26.27 17.53 4.46
C GLY A 221 -25.60 17.91 3.16
N ALA A 222 -25.63 19.20 2.83
CA ALA A 222 -24.83 19.75 1.75
C ALA A 222 -23.39 19.29 2.01
N LYS A 223 -22.82 18.51 1.08
CA LYS A 223 -21.43 18.10 1.16
C LYS A 223 -20.61 19.39 1.20
N LYS A 224 -20.04 19.74 2.36
CA LYS A 224 -19.06 20.81 2.46
C LYS A 224 -17.98 20.52 1.42
N GLU A 225 -17.83 21.40 0.44
CA GLU A 225 -16.77 21.30 -0.54
C GLU A 225 -15.45 21.55 0.17
N LYS A 226 -14.65 20.50 0.37
CA LYS A 226 -13.31 20.66 0.95
C LYS A 226 -12.52 21.63 0.09
N ALA A 227 -11.90 22.63 0.74
CA ALA A 227 -11.08 23.60 0.05
C ALA A 227 -9.99 22.90 -0.77
N ARG A 228 -9.82 23.31 -2.02
CA ARG A 228 -8.80 22.73 -2.90
C ARG A 228 -7.41 23.19 -2.45
N ILE A 229 -6.51 22.25 -2.22
CA ILE A 229 -5.10 22.53 -1.92
C ILE A 229 -4.44 23.23 -3.11
N VAL A 230 -3.70 24.31 -2.83
CA VAL A 230 -2.94 25.12 -3.81
C VAL A 230 -1.56 25.43 -3.27
N LEU A 231 -0.57 25.62 -4.15
CA LEU A 231 0.76 26.10 -3.75
C LEU A 231 0.67 27.59 -3.36
N PRO A 232 1.13 28.01 -2.17
CA PRO A 232 1.19 29.42 -1.80
C PRO A 232 2.08 30.22 -2.76
N GLN A 233 1.64 31.41 -3.17
CA GLN A 233 2.34 32.22 -4.20
C GLN A 233 3.71 32.74 -3.72
N ASP A 234 3.82 32.98 -2.42
CA ASP A 234 5.01 33.38 -1.69
C ASP A 234 5.64 32.21 -0.92
N GLY A 235 5.14 31.00 -1.15
CA GLY A 235 5.66 29.79 -0.53
C GLY A 235 7.06 29.46 -1.02
N ILE A 236 7.91 29.04 -0.10
CA ILE A 236 9.28 28.59 -0.36
C ILE A 236 9.40 27.17 0.16
N LEU A 237 9.89 26.26 -0.68
CA LEU A 237 10.23 24.90 -0.27
C LEU A 237 11.74 24.84 0.02
N SER A 238 12.09 24.64 1.28
CA SER A 238 13.48 24.44 1.73
C SER A 238 13.96 23.02 1.38
N LEU A 239 15.26 22.76 1.51
CA LEU A 239 15.81 21.41 1.35
C LEU A 239 15.21 20.44 2.37
N GLU A 240 15.10 20.88 3.62
CA GLU A 240 14.46 20.10 4.68
C GLU A 240 13.00 19.79 4.33
N GLY A 241 12.22 20.79 3.90
CA GLY A 241 10.84 20.58 3.46
C GLY A 241 10.74 19.64 2.27
N PHE A 242 11.65 19.73 1.30
CA PHE A 242 11.71 18.80 0.18
C PHE A 242 11.96 17.36 0.64
N VAL A 243 12.90 17.13 1.57
CA VAL A 243 13.15 15.81 2.16
C VAL A 243 11.93 15.32 2.96
N ASN A 244 11.28 16.20 3.74
CA ASN A 244 10.08 15.88 4.51
C ASN A 244 8.91 15.41 3.64
N VAL A 245 8.80 15.90 2.40
CA VAL A 245 7.82 15.38 1.44
C VAL A 245 8.04 13.89 1.20
N TYR A 246 9.26 13.47 0.88
CA TYR A 246 9.58 12.06 0.62
C TYR A 246 9.59 11.20 1.89
N GLU A 247 9.96 11.75 3.05
CA GLU A 247 9.77 11.04 4.32
C GLU A 247 8.29 10.79 4.60
N SER A 248 7.41 11.72 4.24
CA SER A 248 5.96 11.52 4.37
C SER A 248 5.46 10.41 3.43
N GLU A 249 5.94 10.36 2.18
CA GLU A 249 5.65 9.25 1.26
C GLU A 249 6.18 7.91 1.80
N LEU A 250 7.36 7.91 2.43
CA LEU A 250 7.96 6.70 3.01
C LEU A 250 7.12 6.16 4.17
N ARG A 251 6.64 7.03 5.06
CA ARG A 251 5.72 6.66 6.16
C ARG A 251 4.37 6.14 5.66
N GLU A 252 3.96 6.54 4.46
CA GLU A 252 2.78 6.00 3.77
C GLU A 252 3.07 4.69 2.99
N GLY A 253 4.27 4.12 3.10
CA GLY A 253 4.65 2.86 2.47
C GLY A 253 4.91 2.94 0.96
N LYS A 254 5.16 4.14 0.41
CA LYS A 254 5.24 4.35 -1.05
C LYS A 254 6.65 4.22 -1.62
N PHE A 255 7.33 3.13 -1.28
CA PHE A 255 8.70 2.86 -1.72
C PHE A 255 8.88 2.97 -3.25
N TRP A 256 7.94 2.40 -4.02
CA TRP A 256 8.00 2.43 -5.49
C TRP A 256 7.77 3.82 -6.09
N GLY A 257 6.90 4.65 -5.48
CA GLY A 257 6.71 6.02 -5.90
C GLY A 257 7.98 6.84 -5.75
N ILE A 258 8.63 6.72 -4.59
CA ILE A 258 9.92 7.37 -4.31
C ILE A 258 10.99 6.87 -5.29
N ALA A 259 11.12 5.56 -5.49
CA ALA A 259 12.11 5.00 -6.40
C ALA A 259 11.90 5.45 -7.86
N HIS A 260 10.65 5.50 -8.31
CA HIS A 260 10.29 6.02 -9.63
C HIS A 260 10.70 7.48 -9.79
N ASP A 261 10.36 8.33 -8.81
CA ASP A 261 10.66 9.75 -8.84
C ASP A 261 12.17 10.01 -8.87
N LEU A 262 12.93 9.32 -8.03
CA LEU A 262 14.40 9.34 -8.06
C LEU A 262 14.93 8.98 -9.45
N ALA A 263 14.40 7.93 -10.08
CA ALA A 263 14.82 7.49 -11.41
C ALA A 263 14.49 8.51 -12.51
N VAL A 264 13.26 9.06 -12.52
CA VAL A 264 12.84 10.11 -13.46
C VAL A 264 13.73 11.34 -13.35
N MET A 265 14.15 11.68 -12.13
CA MET A 265 15.07 12.80 -11.90
C MET A 265 16.55 12.43 -12.10
N GLY A 266 16.87 11.22 -12.55
CA GLY A 266 18.24 10.80 -12.89
C GLY A 266 19.12 10.40 -11.70
N GLU A 267 18.53 10.08 -10.56
CA GLU A 267 19.18 9.57 -9.35
C GLU A 267 18.68 8.16 -8.97
N ALA A 268 18.45 7.32 -9.98
CA ALA A 268 17.93 5.96 -9.80
C ALA A 268 18.69 5.17 -8.71
N LEU A 269 17.93 4.45 -7.87
CA LEU A 269 18.49 3.57 -6.86
C LEU A 269 19.30 2.43 -7.51
N PRO A 270 20.36 1.94 -6.85
CA PRO A 270 21.10 0.79 -7.34
C PRO A 270 20.25 -0.49 -7.30
N ASP A 271 20.67 -1.52 -8.03
CA ASP A 271 20.08 -2.85 -7.94
C ASP A 271 20.54 -3.55 -6.65
N ALA A 272 19.59 -3.89 -5.77
CA ALA A 272 19.82 -4.62 -4.53
C ALA A 272 19.25 -6.06 -4.56
N GLY A 273 18.83 -6.54 -5.74
CA GLY A 273 18.20 -7.85 -5.89
C GLY A 273 16.67 -7.79 -5.82
N VAL A 274 16.08 -8.87 -5.31
CA VAL A 274 14.62 -9.07 -5.31
C VAL A 274 14.06 -9.06 -3.89
N PHE A 275 12.97 -8.33 -3.72
CA PHE A 275 12.02 -8.54 -2.64
C PHE A 275 10.98 -9.56 -3.10
N GLU A 276 10.77 -10.57 -2.26
CA GLU A 276 9.83 -11.67 -2.52
C GLU A 276 8.80 -11.73 -1.39
N SER A 277 7.53 -11.68 -1.75
CA SER A 277 6.43 -11.88 -0.79
C SER A 277 5.28 -12.64 -1.44
N ARG A 278 4.39 -13.18 -0.62
CA ARG A 278 3.18 -13.87 -1.09
C ARG A 278 1.95 -13.09 -0.63
N TYR A 279 1.41 -12.27 -1.51
CA TYR A 279 0.20 -11.49 -1.25
C TYR A 279 -1.03 -12.10 -1.94
N ASP A 280 -0.88 -12.59 -3.17
CA ASP A 280 -1.93 -13.38 -3.83
C ASP A 280 -2.10 -14.78 -3.24
N ARG A 281 -3.34 -15.10 -2.90
CA ARG A 281 -3.71 -16.43 -2.39
C ARG A 281 -4.99 -16.92 -3.03
N MET A 282 -5.18 -18.22 -2.98
CA MET A 282 -6.40 -18.88 -3.42
C MET A 282 -6.84 -19.84 -2.32
N TYR A 283 -8.02 -19.59 -1.78
CA TYR A 283 -8.63 -20.36 -0.72
C TYR A 283 -9.84 -21.13 -1.24
N CYS A 284 -10.13 -22.28 -0.64
CA CYS A 284 -11.35 -23.03 -0.92
C CYS A 284 -12.04 -23.50 0.36
N SER A 285 -13.35 -23.66 0.30
CA SER A 285 -14.14 -24.24 1.39
C SER A 285 -13.83 -25.73 1.58
N ALA A 286 -14.26 -26.28 2.72
CA ALA A 286 -14.10 -27.70 3.03
C ALA A 286 -14.87 -28.65 2.11
N SER A 287 -15.88 -28.17 1.36
CA SER A 287 -16.59 -28.97 0.35
C SER A 287 -15.82 -29.14 -0.96
N LEU A 288 -14.73 -28.39 -1.14
CA LEU A 288 -13.83 -28.50 -2.28
C LEU A 288 -12.51 -29.12 -1.86
N HIS A 289 -11.85 -29.73 -2.84
CA HIS A 289 -10.51 -30.27 -2.73
C HIS A 289 -9.66 -29.70 -3.87
N PRO A 290 -8.55 -29.00 -3.59
CA PRO A 290 -7.58 -28.66 -4.62
C PRO A 290 -7.05 -29.95 -5.23
N PHE A 291 -7.17 -30.09 -6.55
CA PHE A 291 -6.69 -31.23 -7.32
C PHE A 291 -5.30 -30.99 -7.92
N ALA A 292 -5.06 -29.76 -8.35
CA ALA A 292 -3.79 -29.34 -8.92
C ALA A 292 -3.57 -27.86 -8.64
N VAL A 293 -2.32 -27.48 -8.41
CA VAL A 293 -1.88 -26.08 -8.31
C VAL A 293 -0.71 -25.85 -9.27
N LEU A 294 -0.61 -24.65 -9.81
CA LEU A 294 0.50 -24.21 -10.64
C LEU A 294 1.38 -23.26 -9.83
N ASP A 295 2.64 -23.64 -9.63
CA ASP A 295 3.66 -22.78 -9.05
C ASP A 295 4.28 -21.92 -10.17
N THR A 296 4.03 -20.61 -10.12
CA THR A 296 4.72 -19.62 -10.97
C THR A 296 5.88 -19.03 -10.18
N VAL A 297 7.05 -18.91 -10.80
CA VAL A 297 8.26 -18.41 -10.12
C VAL A 297 9.02 -17.44 -11.03
N SER A 298 9.62 -16.42 -10.44
CA SER A 298 10.58 -15.54 -11.08
C SER A 298 11.76 -15.34 -10.15
N THR A 299 12.98 -15.34 -10.70
CA THR A 299 14.22 -15.06 -9.95
C THR A 299 14.76 -13.66 -10.23
N VAL A 300 14.00 -12.86 -10.96
CA VAL A 300 14.33 -11.48 -11.32
C VAL A 300 13.14 -10.59 -11.03
N PRO A 301 13.34 -9.29 -10.73
CA PRO A 301 12.24 -8.38 -10.47
C PRO A 301 11.22 -8.35 -11.61
N CYS A 302 9.95 -8.20 -11.25
CA CYS A 302 8.84 -8.02 -12.16
C CYS A 302 8.28 -6.58 -12.06
N PRO A 303 7.63 -6.04 -13.10
CA PRO A 303 7.50 -6.62 -14.44
C PRO A 303 8.84 -6.69 -15.18
N ASN A 304 8.97 -7.66 -16.08
CA ASN A 304 10.15 -7.88 -16.93
C ASN A 304 9.73 -8.37 -18.33
N LYS A 305 10.68 -8.90 -19.11
CA LYS A 305 10.42 -9.36 -20.49
C LYS A 305 9.50 -10.57 -20.56
N SER A 306 9.48 -11.40 -19.52
CA SER A 306 8.68 -12.61 -19.43
C SER A 306 7.37 -12.36 -18.69
N GLU A 307 7.41 -11.54 -17.64
CA GLU A 307 6.28 -11.28 -16.76
C GLU A 307 5.80 -9.83 -16.88
N PRO A 308 4.56 -9.57 -17.36
CA PRO A 308 4.07 -8.22 -17.61
C PRO A 308 3.54 -7.51 -16.35
N SER A 309 3.43 -8.21 -15.22
CA SER A 309 2.99 -7.68 -13.93
C SER A 309 4.08 -7.93 -12.89
N ASP A 310 4.17 -7.06 -11.89
CA ASP A 310 4.88 -7.22 -10.63
C ASP A 310 4.39 -8.42 -9.79
N HIS A 311 3.12 -8.80 -9.94
CA HIS A 311 2.57 -10.02 -9.36
C HIS A 311 2.64 -11.23 -10.30
N LEU A 312 3.03 -12.38 -9.77
CA LEU A 312 3.03 -13.67 -10.45
C LEU A 312 1.65 -14.34 -10.34
N PRO A 313 1.12 -14.92 -11.44
CA PRO A 313 -0.19 -15.55 -11.43
C PRO A 313 -0.22 -16.81 -10.56
N ILE A 314 -1.30 -16.94 -9.79
CA ILE A 314 -1.68 -18.19 -9.10
C ILE A 314 -2.78 -18.90 -9.87
N ALA A 315 -2.69 -20.23 -9.98
CA ALA A 315 -3.74 -21.04 -10.58
C ALA A 315 -3.90 -22.36 -9.85
N ALA A 316 -5.15 -22.78 -9.68
CA ALA A 316 -5.49 -24.09 -9.14
C ALA A 316 -6.76 -24.66 -9.80
N SER A 317 -6.88 -25.98 -9.76
CA SER A 317 -8.07 -26.73 -10.14
C SER A 317 -8.66 -27.37 -8.91
N PHE A 318 -9.99 -27.39 -8.80
CA PHE A 318 -10.72 -27.93 -7.66
C PHE A 318 -11.69 -29.02 -8.09
N VAL A 319 -11.93 -29.98 -7.21
CA VAL A 319 -13.00 -30.98 -7.34
C VAL A 319 -13.86 -30.96 -6.08
N PRO A 320 -15.17 -31.23 -6.17
CA PRO A 320 -16.00 -31.45 -4.98
C PRO A 320 -15.47 -32.64 -4.16
N ARG A 321 -15.59 -32.55 -2.84
CA ARG A 321 -15.37 -33.68 -1.93
C ARG A 321 -16.55 -34.66 -1.89
#